data_AF-A0A9W8PFQ7-F1
#
_entry.id   AF-A0A9W8PFQ7-F1
#
_cell.length_a   1.000
_cell.length_b   1.000
_cell.length_c   1.000
_cell.angle_alpha   90.00
_cell.angle_beta   90.00
_cell.angle_gamma   90.00
#
_symmetry.space_group_name_H-M   'P 1'
#
loop_
_entity.id
_entity.type
_entity.pdbx_description
1 polymer ?
#
loop_
_entity_poly.entity_id
_entity_poly.type
_entity_poly.pdbx_seq_one_letter_code
_entity_poly.pdbx_strand_id
1 'polypeptide(L)'
;MDATELNLLDKAVYKVTREIFKDENAKIRDLKAVRKCIKNHPGDRKLVLELVAELGAGSVHKSILRLLSSHVYESPWVAVKRFPDLCEPFVALREAEAPSEEDATTAEQATLGAIVQAHGDNNEESSDSTERTAVQDVIDGIIAKNDVSKSSVFLPFPAEHMLMEKLQKILELACFQFGLRAVPNVMQEQGWDCPESAELTKWVELFGRNGNIAVWQQLGMPSQRFLQSIAAIRHTAVHRVRTNSAGLEQFLTDAERLAELLGNDAFTQAISQLRLDFHATVTELIQNKQSTQQQLDKVREGIARQRAELDQKEQEILRDMASQNKKHCDLAAERLEKVIDRMGDLSFTSDDQGAALESADAIQGQQDTVGTN
;
A
#
# COMPACT_ATOMS: atom_id res chain seq x y z
N MET A 1 -19.32 6.57 33.03
CA MET A 1 -19.35 6.31 31.59
C MET A 1 -18.11 5.49 31.30
N ASP A 2 -18.31 4.23 30.95
CA ASP A 2 -17.24 3.31 30.62
C ASP A 2 -16.50 3.76 29.34
N ALA A 3 -15.23 3.39 29.17
CA ALA A 3 -14.44 3.75 27.98
C ALA A 3 -15.08 3.22 26.69
N THR A 4 -15.77 2.09 26.80
CA THR A 4 -16.53 1.44 25.72
C THR A 4 -17.76 2.25 25.31
N GLU A 5 -18.54 2.74 26.28
CA GLU A 5 -19.72 3.60 26.04
C GLU A 5 -19.31 4.95 25.44
N LEU A 6 -18.18 5.50 25.87
CA LEU A 6 -17.66 6.77 25.37
C LEU A 6 -17.21 6.67 23.91
N ASN A 7 -16.61 5.54 23.52
CA ASN A 7 -16.20 5.28 22.14
C ASN A 7 -17.42 5.08 21.22
N LEU A 8 -18.46 4.39 21.71
CA LEU A 8 -19.72 4.21 20.96
C LEU A 8 -20.43 5.56 20.72
N LEU A 9 -20.48 6.43 21.73
CA LEU A 9 -21.00 7.79 21.62
C LEU A 9 -20.20 8.61 20.60
N ASP A 10 -18.86 8.60 20.71
CA ASP A 10 -17.97 9.32 19.80
C ASP A 10 -18.14 8.83 18.34
N LYS A 11 -18.35 7.52 18.12
CA LYS A 11 -18.62 6.95 16.79
C LYS A 11 -19.95 7.43 16.20
N ALA A 12 -21.02 7.45 17.00
CA ALA A 12 -22.34 7.93 16.58
C ALA A 12 -22.29 9.42 16.23
N VAL A 13 -21.65 10.22 17.09
CA VAL A 13 -21.45 11.66 16.87
C VAL A 13 -20.67 11.91 15.58
N TYR A 14 -19.56 11.18 15.34
CA TYR A 14 -18.77 11.33 14.13
C TYR A 14 -19.58 11.07 12.85
N LYS A 15 -20.32 9.94 12.78
CA LYS A 15 -21.14 9.59 11.60
C LYS A 15 -22.11 10.70 11.21
N VAL A 16 -22.74 11.33 12.19
CA VAL A 16 -23.78 12.34 11.98
C VAL A 16 -23.17 13.72 11.66
N THR A 17 -21.98 14.02 12.18
CA THR A 17 -21.39 15.38 12.09
C THR A 17 -20.23 15.50 11.10
N ARG A 18 -19.80 14.40 10.45
CA ARG A 18 -18.65 14.41 9.51
C ARG A 18 -18.80 15.40 8.35
N GLU A 19 -20.03 15.60 7.86
CA GLU A 19 -20.29 16.54 6.75
C GLU A 19 -20.29 18.01 7.19
N ILE A 20 -20.45 18.25 8.50
CA ILE A 20 -20.46 19.59 9.10
C ILE A 20 -19.03 20.06 9.36
N PHE A 21 -18.19 19.14 9.86
CA PHE A 21 -16.80 19.40 10.22
C PHE A 21 -15.87 18.79 9.16
N LYS A 22 -15.86 19.39 7.97
CA LYS A 22 -14.89 19.11 6.90
C LYS A 22 -14.07 20.35 6.56
N ASP A 23 -12.93 20.13 5.91
CA ASP A 23 -12.02 21.19 5.45
C ASP A 23 -11.61 22.14 6.59
N GLU A 24 -11.84 23.44 6.43
CA GLU A 24 -11.49 24.45 7.44
C GLU A 24 -12.27 24.29 8.76
N ASN A 25 -13.46 23.68 8.73
CA ASN A 25 -14.22 23.42 9.96
C ASN A 25 -13.63 22.26 10.79
N ALA A 26 -12.83 21.37 10.18
CA ALA A 26 -12.18 20.27 10.88
C ALA A 26 -11.04 20.74 11.80
N LYS A 27 -10.53 21.96 11.60
CA LYS A 27 -9.45 22.57 12.39
C LYS A 27 -9.96 23.32 13.64
N ILE A 28 -11.27 23.36 13.87
CA ILE A 28 -11.87 24.06 15.01
C ILE A 28 -11.52 23.35 16.32
N ARG A 29 -11.12 24.11 17.35
CA ARG A 29 -10.78 23.60 18.69
C ARG A 29 -11.48 24.33 19.83
N ASP A 30 -12.50 25.13 19.52
CA ASP A 30 -13.27 25.87 20.52
C ASP A 30 -14.75 25.47 20.53
N LEU A 31 -15.30 25.34 21.74
CA LEU A 31 -16.68 24.86 21.94
C LEU A 31 -17.72 25.89 21.48
N LYS A 32 -17.42 27.20 21.54
CA LYS A 32 -18.33 28.23 20.99
C LYS A 32 -18.34 28.19 19.47
N ALA A 33 -17.18 27.98 18.84
CA ALA A 33 -17.06 27.78 17.41
C ALA A 33 -17.78 26.50 16.93
N VAL A 34 -17.66 25.38 17.65
CA VAL A 34 -18.41 24.14 17.38
C VAL A 34 -19.93 24.39 17.37
N ARG A 35 -20.45 25.08 18.38
CA ARG A 35 -21.89 25.44 18.41
C ARG A 35 -22.27 26.34 17.24
N LYS A 36 -21.41 27.29 16.87
CA LYS A 36 -21.66 28.20 15.74
C LYS A 36 -21.70 27.44 14.42
N CYS A 37 -20.80 26.48 14.20
CA CYS A 37 -20.78 25.66 12.98
C CYS A 37 -22.03 24.78 12.85
N ILE A 38 -22.49 24.15 13.94
CA ILE A 38 -23.74 23.37 13.91
C ILE A 38 -24.95 24.28 13.62
N LYS A 39 -24.99 25.48 14.21
CA LYS A 39 -26.09 26.44 13.98
C LYS A 39 -26.10 27.04 12.58
N ASN A 40 -24.94 27.21 11.96
CA ASN A 40 -24.80 27.86 10.66
C ASN A 40 -24.62 26.88 9.49
N HIS A 41 -24.67 25.56 9.75
CA HIS A 41 -24.53 24.57 8.70
C HIS A 41 -25.72 24.62 7.73
N PRO A 42 -25.48 24.77 6.41
CA PRO A 42 -26.54 24.91 5.41
C PRO A 42 -27.27 23.60 5.04
N GLY A 43 -26.70 22.44 5.39
CA GLY A 43 -27.27 21.11 5.10
C GLY A 43 -28.29 20.62 6.13
N ASP A 44 -28.69 19.35 6.00
CA ASP A 44 -29.62 18.69 6.92
C ASP A 44 -29.01 18.57 8.33
N ARG A 45 -29.71 19.15 9.31
CA ARG A 45 -29.31 19.17 10.73
C ARG A 45 -30.21 18.28 11.59
N LYS A 46 -31.20 17.61 10.99
CA LYS A 46 -32.21 16.83 11.71
C LYS A 46 -31.56 15.75 12.58
N LEU A 47 -30.63 14.99 12.01
CA LEU A 47 -29.92 13.91 12.72
C LEU A 47 -29.06 14.43 13.88
N VAL A 48 -28.43 15.61 13.74
CA VAL A 48 -27.65 16.22 14.84
C VAL A 48 -28.58 16.70 15.96
N LEU A 49 -29.72 17.28 15.60
CA LEU A 49 -30.69 17.78 16.56
C LEU A 49 -31.39 16.62 17.31
N GLU A 50 -31.68 15.51 16.63
CA GLU A 50 -32.16 14.26 17.25
C GLU A 50 -31.13 13.72 18.24
N LEU A 51 -29.85 13.63 17.84
CA LEU A 51 -28.77 13.17 18.72
C LEU A 51 -28.58 14.08 19.95
N VAL A 52 -28.75 15.40 19.76
CA VAL A 52 -28.71 16.39 20.85
C VAL A 52 -29.91 16.27 21.79
N ALA A 53 -31.08 15.88 21.28
CA ALA A 53 -32.28 15.65 22.07
C ALA A 53 -32.17 14.35 22.90
N GLU A 54 -31.59 13.29 22.34
CA GLU A 54 -31.43 12.00 23.01
C GLU A 54 -30.32 11.99 24.06
N LEU A 55 -29.16 12.58 23.76
CA LEU A 55 -27.93 12.44 24.58
C LEU A 55 -27.53 13.72 25.32
N GLY A 56 -28.25 14.80 25.05
CA GLY A 56 -28.03 16.12 25.62
C GLY A 56 -26.95 16.92 24.88
N ALA A 57 -27.24 18.20 24.64
CA ALA A 57 -26.36 19.13 23.93
C ALA A 57 -24.95 19.22 24.53
N GLY A 58 -24.83 19.14 25.86
CA GLY A 58 -23.54 19.22 26.55
C GLY A 58 -22.62 18.05 26.22
N SER A 59 -23.16 16.84 26.14
CA SER A 59 -22.42 15.60 25.87
C SER A 59 -21.98 15.54 24.42
N VAL A 60 -22.88 15.86 23.49
CA VAL A 60 -22.60 15.88 22.05
C VAL A 60 -21.54 16.92 21.70
N HIS A 61 -21.66 18.16 22.18
CA HIS A 61 -20.64 19.20 21.90
C HIS A 61 -19.25 18.84 22.47
N LYS A 62 -19.20 18.21 23.64
CA LYS A 62 -17.92 17.74 24.23
C LYS A 62 -17.32 16.59 23.42
N SER A 63 -18.14 15.66 22.92
CA SER A 63 -17.70 14.58 22.04
C SER A 63 -17.14 15.13 20.72
N ILE A 64 -17.85 16.05 20.06
CA ILE A 64 -17.36 16.73 18.84
C ILE A 64 -16.02 17.42 19.10
N LEU A 65 -15.90 18.17 20.21
CA LEU A 65 -14.65 18.85 20.55
C LEU A 65 -13.50 17.86 20.78
N ARG A 66 -13.77 16.71 21.41
CA ARG A 66 -12.79 15.65 21.63
C ARG A 66 -12.31 15.06 20.30
N LEU A 67 -13.26 14.78 19.39
CA LEU A 67 -12.99 14.21 18.07
C LEU A 67 -12.17 15.17 17.19
N LEU A 68 -12.55 16.45 17.19
CA LEU A 68 -11.77 17.52 16.55
C LEU A 68 -10.35 17.60 17.14
N SER A 69 -10.22 17.58 18.47
CA SER A 69 -8.92 17.61 19.14
C SER A 69 -8.04 16.40 18.82
N SER A 70 -8.65 15.26 18.49
CA SER A 70 -7.96 14.06 18.02
C SER A 70 -7.77 13.99 16.50
N HIS A 71 -8.01 15.08 15.77
CA HIS A 71 -7.83 15.20 14.31
C HIS A 71 -8.66 14.21 13.47
N VAL A 72 -9.73 13.66 14.05
CA VAL A 72 -10.55 12.62 13.40
C VAL A 72 -11.29 13.15 12.17
N TYR A 73 -11.66 14.43 12.18
CA TYR A 73 -12.33 15.09 11.07
C TYR A 73 -11.37 15.61 9.98
N GLU A 74 -10.07 15.65 10.24
CA GLU A 74 -9.09 16.20 9.28
C GLU A 74 -8.73 15.21 8.18
N SER A 75 -8.89 13.92 8.45
CA SER A 75 -8.63 12.87 7.47
C SER A 75 -9.55 11.67 7.70
N PRO A 76 -10.24 11.18 6.65
CA PRO A 76 -11.03 9.95 6.72
C PRO A 76 -10.21 8.76 7.23
N TRP A 77 -8.91 8.73 6.96
CA TRP A 77 -8.00 7.69 7.43
C TRP A 77 -7.80 7.71 8.95
N VAL A 78 -7.78 8.90 9.57
CA VAL A 78 -7.70 9.04 11.03
C VAL A 78 -9.00 8.55 11.68
N ALA A 79 -10.14 8.80 11.04
CA ALA A 79 -11.42 8.26 11.47
C ALA A 79 -11.52 6.74 11.35
N VAL A 80 -11.03 6.14 10.26
CA VAL A 80 -10.97 4.68 10.08
C VAL A 80 -10.04 4.03 11.11
N LYS A 81 -8.90 4.67 11.41
CA LYS A 81 -7.99 4.19 12.47
C LYS A 81 -8.65 4.21 13.86
N ARG A 82 -9.50 5.19 14.13
CA ARG A 82 -10.20 5.33 15.43
C ARG A 82 -11.47 4.49 15.52
N PHE A 83 -12.13 4.27 14.39
CA PHE A 83 -13.37 3.51 14.26
C PHE A 83 -13.25 2.53 13.07
N PRO A 84 -12.61 1.37 13.27
CA PRO A 84 -12.34 0.39 12.19
C PRO A 84 -13.61 -0.06 11.45
N ASP A 85 -14.73 -0.18 12.16
CA ASP A 85 -16.01 -0.60 11.59
C ASP A 85 -16.75 0.50 10.78
N LEU A 86 -16.11 1.63 10.47
CA LEU A 86 -16.64 2.60 9.50
C LEU A 86 -16.39 2.19 8.04
N CYS A 87 -15.59 1.15 7.79
CA CYS A 87 -15.16 0.72 6.46
C CYS A 87 -16.22 -0.02 5.61
N GLU A 88 -17.39 -0.36 6.15
CA GLU A 88 -18.34 -1.24 5.46
C GLU A 88 -18.97 -0.73 4.14
N PRO A 89 -18.97 0.57 3.77
CA PRO A 89 -19.41 0.97 2.43
C PRO A 89 -18.28 1.27 1.42
N PHE A 90 -17.00 1.35 1.83
CA PHE A 90 -15.94 1.80 0.91
C PHE A 90 -15.34 0.67 0.06
N VAL A 91 -15.53 -0.58 0.48
CA VAL A 91 -15.02 -1.76 -0.24
C VAL A 91 -15.90 -2.09 -1.46
N ALA A 92 -17.22 -1.88 -1.36
CA ALA A 92 -18.16 -2.28 -2.42
C ALA A 92 -18.10 -1.41 -3.70
N LEU A 93 -17.69 -0.14 -3.62
CA LEU A 93 -17.64 0.74 -4.80
C LEU A 93 -16.33 0.59 -5.60
N ARG A 94 -15.27 0.05 -4.98
CA ARG A 94 -13.94 -0.05 -5.61
C ARG A 94 -13.66 -1.39 -6.29
N GLU A 95 -14.41 -2.44 -5.94
CA GLU A 95 -14.31 -3.75 -6.61
C GLU A 95 -14.98 -3.76 -7.99
N ALA A 96 -15.84 -2.78 -8.31
CA ALA A 96 -16.47 -2.67 -9.64
C ALA A 96 -15.69 -1.82 -10.66
N GLU A 97 -14.67 -1.06 -10.22
CA GLU A 97 -13.86 -0.17 -11.07
C GLU A 97 -12.34 -0.40 -10.92
N ALA A 98 -11.92 -1.58 -10.45
CA ALA A 98 -10.51 -1.95 -10.47
C ALA A 98 -10.14 -2.46 -11.88
N PRO A 99 -9.30 -1.75 -12.67
CA PRO A 99 -8.72 -2.35 -13.86
C PRO A 99 -7.78 -3.49 -13.43
N SER A 100 -7.91 -4.62 -14.11
CA SER A 100 -7.06 -5.80 -13.94
C SER A 100 -5.58 -5.44 -14.10
N GLU A 101 -4.70 -6.10 -13.36
CA GLU A 101 -3.24 -5.90 -13.37
C GLU A 101 -2.58 -6.16 -14.76
N GLU A 102 -3.34 -6.65 -15.74
CA GLU A 102 -2.92 -6.77 -17.15
C GLU A 102 -3.04 -5.45 -17.95
N ASP A 103 -3.89 -4.50 -17.54
CA ASP A 103 -4.07 -3.22 -18.25
C ASP A 103 -3.00 -2.18 -17.91
N ALA A 104 -2.28 -2.35 -16.79
CA ALA A 104 -1.21 -1.44 -16.37
C ALA A 104 0.09 -1.62 -17.18
N THR A 105 0.39 -2.85 -17.62
CA THR A 105 1.59 -3.16 -18.42
C THR A 105 1.44 -2.72 -19.88
N THR A 106 0.22 -2.71 -20.41
CA THR A 106 -0.06 -2.24 -21.78
C THR A 106 -0.05 -0.70 -21.87
N ALA A 107 -0.44 0.01 -20.81
CA ALA A 107 -0.41 1.48 -20.75
C ALA A 107 1.01 2.06 -20.69
N GLU A 108 1.96 1.38 -20.02
CA GLU A 108 3.39 1.78 -20.01
C GLU A 108 4.06 1.57 -21.39
N GLN A 109 3.71 0.51 -22.13
CA GLN A 109 4.24 0.29 -23.47
C GLN A 109 3.61 1.23 -24.52
N ALA A 110 2.34 1.58 -24.37
CA ALA A 110 1.65 2.52 -25.27
C ALA A 110 2.10 3.98 -25.08
N THR A 111 2.50 4.39 -23.86
CA THR A 111 3.04 5.74 -23.62
C THR A 111 4.48 5.90 -24.11
N LEU A 112 5.27 4.83 -24.20
CA LEU A 112 6.60 4.85 -24.81
C LEU A 112 6.57 4.85 -26.35
N GLY A 113 5.53 4.31 -26.98
CA GLY A 113 5.34 4.38 -28.43
C GLY A 113 4.94 5.78 -28.93
N ALA A 114 4.22 6.56 -28.13
CA ALA A 114 3.68 7.86 -28.53
C ALA A 114 4.67 9.04 -28.42
N ILE A 115 5.80 8.88 -27.71
CA ILE A 115 6.82 9.94 -27.55
C ILE A 115 7.84 9.94 -28.71
N VAL A 116 7.90 8.88 -29.52
CA VAL A 116 8.81 8.77 -30.67
C VAL A 116 8.26 9.50 -31.92
N GLN A 117 7.03 10.00 -31.92
CA GLN A 117 6.37 10.54 -33.11
C GLN A 117 5.88 11.99 -33.01
N ALA A 118 6.54 12.82 -32.21
CA ALA A 118 6.27 14.25 -32.18
C ALA A 118 7.55 15.06 -31.91
N HIS A 119 8.47 15.09 -32.88
CA HIS A 119 9.21 16.28 -33.33
C HIS A 119 10.13 15.88 -34.48
N GLY A 120 9.59 15.96 -35.69
CA GLY A 120 10.33 15.91 -36.94
C GLY A 120 9.79 16.98 -37.87
N ASP A 121 10.35 18.18 -37.79
CA ASP A 121 10.66 19.04 -38.93
C ASP A 121 11.36 20.32 -38.45
N ASN A 122 12.70 20.32 -38.51
CA ASN A 122 13.54 21.28 -39.25
C ASN A 122 14.97 21.35 -38.67
N ASN A 123 15.88 20.74 -39.45
CA ASN A 123 17.28 21.06 -39.76
C ASN A 123 18.34 21.39 -38.68
N GLU A 124 19.36 20.52 -38.66
CA GLU A 124 20.83 20.73 -38.58
C GLU A 124 21.37 21.46 -37.32
N GLU A 125 22.28 20.93 -36.50
CA GLU A 125 23.50 20.16 -36.79
C GLU A 125 24.12 19.56 -35.49
N SER A 126 24.75 18.38 -35.63
CA SER A 126 25.94 17.87 -34.89
C SER A 126 25.82 17.21 -33.48
N SER A 127 25.73 15.86 -33.51
CA SER A 127 26.55 14.83 -32.82
C SER A 127 27.03 15.07 -31.37
N ASP A 128 26.79 14.23 -30.36
CA ASP A 128 27.01 12.77 -30.27
C ASP A 128 26.27 12.23 -29.01
N SER A 129 25.46 11.18 -29.17
CA SER A 129 24.68 10.58 -28.08
C SER A 129 24.68 9.06 -28.25
N THR A 130 25.81 8.45 -27.92
CA THR A 130 25.95 6.98 -27.93
C THR A 130 26.06 6.39 -26.52
N GLU A 131 26.13 7.20 -25.46
CA GLU A 131 26.33 6.74 -24.07
C GLU A 131 25.04 6.40 -23.29
N ARG A 132 23.85 6.84 -23.74
CA ARG A 132 22.60 6.72 -22.96
C ARG A 132 22.07 5.30 -22.78
N THR A 133 22.32 4.40 -23.73
CA THR A 133 21.70 3.06 -23.73
C THR A 133 22.50 2.05 -22.89
N ALA A 134 23.82 2.18 -22.85
CA ALA A 134 24.69 1.22 -22.17
C ALA A 134 24.62 1.29 -20.63
N VAL A 135 24.26 2.44 -20.05
CA VAL A 135 24.21 2.61 -18.59
C VAL A 135 22.91 2.04 -18.01
N GLN A 136 21.81 2.16 -18.75
CA GLN A 136 20.50 1.64 -18.36
C GLN A 136 20.50 0.10 -18.34
N ASP A 137 21.06 -0.52 -19.38
CA ASP A 137 21.17 -2.00 -19.48
C ASP A 137 22.06 -2.61 -18.38
N VAL A 138 23.06 -1.87 -17.89
CA VAL A 138 23.94 -2.32 -16.80
C VAL A 138 23.23 -2.22 -15.44
N ILE A 139 22.43 -1.17 -15.23
CA ILE A 139 21.62 -1.00 -14.01
C ILE A 139 20.54 -2.08 -13.95
N ASP A 140 19.86 -2.32 -15.06
CA ASP A 140 18.81 -3.35 -15.17
C ASP A 140 19.40 -4.77 -15.02
N GLY A 141 20.63 -5.00 -15.49
CA GLY A 141 21.36 -6.26 -15.31
C GLY A 141 21.85 -6.53 -13.88
N ILE A 142 22.07 -5.48 -13.07
CA ILE A 142 22.43 -5.61 -11.64
C ILE A 142 21.18 -5.83 -10.78
N ILE A 143 20.06 -5.23 -11.16
CA ILE A 143 18.77 -5.34 -10.45
C ILE A 143 18.12 -6.72 -10.70
N ALA A 144 18.25 -7.28 -11.91
CA ALA A 144 17.60 -8.54 -12.29
C ALA A 144 18.28 -9.83 -11.75
N LYS A 145 19.48 -9.75 -11.15
CA LYS A 145 20.22 -10.94 -10.67
C LYS A 145 20.31 -11.11 -9.15
N ASN A 146 19.75 -10.20 -8.36
CA ASN A 146 19.64 -10.38 -6.91
C ASN A 146 18.28 -10.97 -6.54
N ASP A 147 18.22 -12.28 -6.77
CA ASP A 147 17.49 -13.31 -6.04
C ASP A 147 16.50 -12.83 -4.95
N VAL A 148 15.25 -13.19 -5.18
CA VAL A 148 14.10 -13.11 -4.28
C VAL A 148 14.42 -13.91 -3.01
N SER A 149 14.92 -13.26 -1.95
CA SER A 149 14.77 -13.62 -0.52
C SER A 149 15.70 -12.85 0.45
N LYS A 150 16.03 -11.59 0.16
CA LYS A 150 16.45 -10.64 1.21
C LYS A 150 15.44 -9.53 1.22
N SER A 151 14.81 -9.30 2.37
CA SER A 151 13.84 -8.22 2.58
C SER A 151 14.42 -6.90 2.07
N SER A 152 14.05 -6.52 0.85
CA SER A 152 14.33 -5.20 0.31
C SER A 152 13.54 -4.23 1.17
N VAL A 153 14.20 -3.68 2.18
CA VAL A 153 13.64 -2.66 3.04
C VAL A 153 13.89 -1.34 2.36
N PHE A 154 12.83 -0.56 2.24
CA PHE A 154 12.91 0.77 1.69
C PHE A 154 12.74 1.77 2.82
N LEU A 155 13.53 2.84 2.77
CA LEU A 155 13.25 4.00 3.58
C LEU A 155 12.00 4.72 3.05
N PRO A 156 11.29 5.45 3.94
CA PRO A 156 10.33 6.45 3.51
C PRO A 156 10.98 7.42 2.52
N PHE A 157 10.31 7.69 1.40
CA PHE A 157 10.86 8.49 0.31
C PHE A 157 11.44 9.85 0.74
N PRO A 158 10.79 10.64 1.63
CA PRO A 158 11.37 11.90 2.07
C PRO A 158 12.73 11.74 2.77
N ALA A 159 12.92 10.67 3.54
CA ALA A 159 14.17 10.40 4.25
C ALA A 159 15.26 9.93 3.28
N GLU A 160 14.92 9.07 2.33
CA GLU A 160 15.84 8.64 1.27
C GLU A 160 16.31 9.82 0.42
N HIS A 161 15.37 10.64 -0.06
CA HIS A 161 15.72 11.78 -0.90
C HIS A 161 16.61 12.77 -0.17
N MET A 162 16.29 13.07 1.10
CA MET A 162 17.11 13.92 1.96
C MET A 162 18.51 13.33 2.18
N LEU A 163 18.61 12.02 2.41
CA LEU A 163 19.90 11.33 2.54
C LEU A 163 20.75 11.51 1.27
N MET A 164 20.17 11.24 0.10
CA MET A 164 20.87 11.32 -1.19
C MET A 164 21.26 12.75 -1.54
N GLU A 165 20.39 13.74 -1.28
CA GLU A 165 20.70 15.15 -1.49
C GLU A 165 21.85 15.63 -0.60
N LYS A 166 21.86 15.21 0.68
CA LYS A 166 22.94 15.55 1.61
C LYS A 166 24.25 14.87 1.22
N LEU A 167 24.19 13.61 0.82
CA LEU A 167 25.36 12.85 0.38
C LEU A 167 25.99 13.49 -0.86
N GLN A 168 25.18 13.86 -1.85
CA GLN A 168 25.65 14.57 -3.05
C GLN A 168 26.39 15.87 -2.67
N LYS A 169 25.76 16.73 -1.85
CA LYS A 169 26.35 18.02 -1.44
C LYS A 169 27.67 17.87 -0.69
N ILE A 170 27.78 16.88 0.20
CA ILE A 170 29.01 16.60 0.94
C ILE A 170 30.12 16.19 -0.03
N LEU A 171 29.82 15.31 -0.98
CA LEU A 171 30.81 14.84 -1.95
C LEU A 171 31.24 15.93 -2.93
N GLU A 172 30.30 16.76 -3.42
CA GLU A 172 30.64 17.89 -4.31
C GLU A 172 31.55 18.90 -3.60
N LEU A 173 31.28 19.19 -2.32
CA LEU A 173 32.14 20.02 -1.50
C LEU A 173 33.52 19.37 -1.26
N ALA A 174 33.57 18.06 -1.01
CA ALA A 174 34.83 17.33 -0.84
C ALA A 174 35.69 17.38 -2.12
N CYS A 175 35.08 17.13 -3.28
CA CYS A 175 35.73 17.21 -4.57
C CYS A 175 36.22 18.63 -4.87
N PHE A 176 35.42 19.64 -4.58
CA PHE A 176 35.80 21.05 -4.75
C PHE A 176 37.04 21.43 -3.90
N GLN A 177 37.03 21.09 -2.60
CA GLN A 177 38.16 21.36 -1.72
C GLN A 177 39.42 20.61 -2.15
N PHE A 178 39.27 19.38 -2.64
CA PHE A 178 40.38 18.65 -3.25
C PHE A 178 40.89 19.36 -4.50
N GLY A 179 40.00 19.77 -5.42
CA GLY A 179 40.35 20.42 -6.67
C GLY A 179 41.17 21.68 -6.49
N LEU A 180 40.82 22.51 -5.49
CA LEU A 180 41.60 23.69 -5.13
C LEU A 180 43.04 23.37 -4.71
N ARG A 181 43.27 22.22 -4.08
CA ARG A 181 44.60 21.80 -3.60
C ARG A 181 45.41 21.09 -4.69
N ALA A 182 44.77 20.23 -5.47
CA ALA A 182 45.44 19.29 -6.36
C ALA A 182 45.49 19.75 -7.82
N VAL A 183 44.46 20.44 -8.31
CA VAL A 183 44.31 20.81 -9.74
C VAL A 183 43.72 22.23 -9.92
N PRO A 184 44.30 23.27 -9.28
CA PRO A 184 43.74 24.63 -9.33
C PRO A 184 43.65 25.21 -10.75
N ASN A 185 44.57 24.83 -11.65
CA ASN A 185 44.53 25.27 -13.04
C ASN A 185 43.26 24.78 -13.76
N VAL A 186 42.87 23.51 -13.55
CA VAL A 186 41.66 22.93 -14.15
C VAL A 186 40.42 23.58 -13.56
N MET A 187 40.41 23.86 -12.26
CA MET A 187 39.31 24.58 -11.59
C MET A 187 39.09 25.94 -12.24
N GLN A 188 40.17 26.67 -12.54
CA GLN A 188 40.11 27.99 -13.17
C GLN A 188 39.67 27.92 -14.64
N GLU A 189 40.24 27.00 -15.42
CA GLU A 189 39.91 26.81 -16.85
C GLU A 189 38.44 26.41 -17.05
N GLN A 190 37.90 25.58 -16.16
CA GLN A 190 36.52 25.10 -16.22
C GLN A 190 35.52 26.03 -15.51
N GLY A 191 35.99 27.12 -14.89
CA GLY A 191 35.14 28.07 -14.16
C GLY A 191 34.47 27.46 -12.92
N TRP A 192 35.09 26.48 -12.26
CA TRP A 192 34.57 25.86 -11.05
C TRP A 192 34.95 26.71 -9.84
N ASP A 193 34.17 27.76 -9.61
CA ASP A 193 34.36 28.78 -8.58
C ASP A 193 33.68 28.45 -7.24
N CYS A 194 32.68 27.58 -7.26
CA CYS A 194 31.98 27.08 -6.08
C CYS A 194 31.71 25.57 -6.17
N PRO A 195 31.40 24.90 -5.03
CA PRO A 195 31.07 23.47 -5.01
C PRO A 195 29.94 23.09 -5.97
N GLU A 196 28.94 23.96 -6.11
CA GLU A 196 27.76 23.75 -6.95
C GLU A 196 28.05 23.84 -8.46
N SER A 197 29.15 24.51 -8.86
CA SER A 197 29.54 24.65 -10.27
C SER A 197 30.08 23.34 -10.89
N ALA A 198 30.49 22.38 -10.04
CA ALA A 198 31.13 21.14 -10.43
C ALA A 198 30.36 19.90 -9.90
N GLU A 199 29.41 19.44 -10.70
CA GLU A 199 28.57 18.27 -10.40
C GLU A 199 29.40 16.98 -10.32
N LEU A 200 28.97 15.99 -9.51
CA LEU A 200 29.68 14.72 -9.35
C LEU A 200 30.02 14.01 -10.68
N THR A 201 29.15 14.09 -11.68
CA THR A 201 29.39 13.52 -13.01
C THR A 201 30.62 14.14 -13.69
N LYS A 202 30.79 15.46 -13.59
CA LYS A 202 31.96 16.17 -14.15
C LYS A 202 33.25 15.77 -13.43
N TRP A 203 33.18 15.56 -12.12
CA TRP A 203 34.31 15.02 -11.34
C TRP A 203 34.67 13.61 -11.78
N VAL A 204 33.66 12.75 -11.97
CA VAL A 204 33.86 11.38 -12.47
C VAL A 204 34.47 11.37 -13.87
N GLU A 205 34.04 12.24 -14.77
CA GLU A 205 34.65 12.40 -16.09
C GLU A 205 36.11 12.87 -16.00
N LEU A 206 36.40 13.81 -15.08
CA LEU A 206 37.76 14.27 -14.82
C LEU A 206 38.64 13.14 -14.25
N PHE A 207 38.08 12.26 -13.43
CA PHE A 207 38.77 11.06 -12.93
C PHE A 207 38.98 10.01 -14.03
N GLY A 208 38.06 9.92 -15.00
CA GLY A 208 38.09 8.95 -16.09
C GLY A 208 38.96 9.35 -17.29
N ARG A 209 39.12 10.65 -17.57
CA ARG A 209 40.02 11.13 -18.63
C ARG A 209 41.47 11.04 -18.15
N ASN A 210 42.30 10.32 -18.90
CA ASN A 210 43.76 10.11 -18.71
C ASN A 210 44.62 11.41 -18.75
N GLY A 211 44.15 12.55 -18.25
CA GLY A 211 44.77 13.87 -18.47
C GLY A 211 45.57 14.46 -17.30
N ASN A 212 45.24 14.17 -16.05
CA ASN A 212 45.95 14.72 -14.87
C ASN A 212 46.51 13.62 -13.96
N ILE A 213 47.18 12.69 -14.63
CA ILE A 213 47.64 11.37 -14.21
C ILE A 213 48.46 11.36 -12.90
N ALA A 214 49.24 12.39 -12.59
CA ALA A 214 50.26 12.27 -11.54
C ALA A 214 49.69 12.22 -10.11
N VAL A 215 48.62 12.97 -9.82
CA VAL A 215 48.00 12.98 -8.47
C VAL A 215 47.11 11.75 -8.28
N TRP A 216 46.40 11.34 -9.33
CA TRP A 216 45.42 10.25 -9.26
C TRP A 216 46.02 8.84 -9.40
N GLN A 217 47.16 8.69 -10.09
CA GLN A 217 47.90 7.42 -10.09
C GLN A 217 48.43 7.04 -8.71
N GLN A 218 48.77 8.02 -7.86
CA GLN A 218 49.25 7.75 -6.50
C GLN A 218 48.12 7.29 -5.56
N LEU A 219 46.88 7.65 -5.86
CA LEU A 219 45.69 7.30 -5.09
C LEU A 219 45.12 5.91 -5.44
N GLY A 220 45.68 5.25 -6.47
CA GLY A 220 45.16 4.01 -7.01
C GLY A 220 43.90 4.28 -7.83
N MET A 221 43.95 3.98 -9.14
CA MET A 221 42.84 4.28 -10.04
C MET A 221 41.53 3.65 -9.52
N PRO A 222 40.49 4.46 -9.26
CA PRO A 222 39.19 3.93 -8.89
C PRO A 222 38.63 3.06 -10.03
N SER A 223 37.96 1.95 -9.68
CA SER A 223 37.37 1.08 -10.69
C SER A 223 36.25 1.81 -11.44
N GLN A 224 36.02 1.45 -12.70
CA GLN A 224 34.93 2.04 -13.50
C GLN A 224 33.57 1.89 -12.81
N ARG A 225 33.34 0.76 -12.13
CA ARG A 225 32.11 0.52 -11.34
C ARG A 225 31.97 1.47 -10.17
N PHE A 226 33.06 1.80 -9.48
CA PHE A 226 33.05 2.77 -8.40
C PHE A 226 32.71 4.17 -8.93
N LEU A 227 33.35 4.59 -10.02
CA LEU A 227 33.06 5.87 -10.67
C LEU A 227 31.60 5.98 -11.12
N GLN A 228 31.05 4.89 -11.69
CA GLN A 228 29.63 4.81 -12.03
C GLN A 228 28.72 4.91 -10.80
N SER A 229 29.08 4.29 -9.68
CA SER A 229 28.35 4.39 -8.42
C SER A 229 28.30 5.85 -7.92
N ILE A 230 29.43 6.56 -7.94
CA ILE A 230 29.49 7.98 -7.57
C ILE A 230 28.64 8.86 -8.49
N ALA A 231 28.68 8.63 -9.81
CA ALA A 231 27.83 9.34 -10.75
C ALA A 231 26.34 9.03 -10.51
N ALA A 232 26.02 7.79 -10.14
CA ALA A 232 24.67 7.36 -9.81
C ALA A 232 24.12 8.03 -8.54
N ILE A 233 24.95 8.41 -7.56
CA ILE A 233 24.51 9.17 -6.36
C ILE A 233 23.79 10.45 -6.77
N ARG A 234 24.39 11.22 -7.69
CA ARG A 234 23.76 12.43 -8.24
C ARG A 234 22.49 12.10 -9.01
N HIS A 235 22.54 11.09 -9.87
CA HIS A 235 21.36 10.69 -10.66
C HIS A 235 20.18 10.36 -9.74
N THR A 236 20.40 9.58 -8.70
CA THR A 236 19.42 9.22 -7.68
C THR A 236 18.90 10.45 -6.92
N ALA A 237 19.78 11.36 -6.51
CA ALA A 237 19.39 12.57 -5.80
C ALA A 237 18.55 13.53 -6.68
N VAL A 238 19.01 13.83 -7.90
CA VAL A 238 18.40 14.81 -8.80
C VAL A 238 17.12 14.28 -9.43
N HIS A 239 17.13 13.04 -9.92
CA HIS A 239 15.97 12.42 -10.57
C HIS A 239 15.05 11.68 -9.59
N ARG A 240 15.37 11.70 -8.28
CA ARG A 240 14.55 11.13 -7.22
C ARG A 240 14.25 9.64 -7.43
N VAL A 241 15.23 8.93 -7.98
CA VAL A 241 15.12 7.50 -8.28
C VAL A 241 15.07 6.72 -6.97
N ARG A 242 14.13 5.80 -6.85
CA ARG A 242 13.97 4.97 -5.64
C ARG A 242 15.06 3.91 -5.56
N THR A 243 15.68 3.80 -4.40
CA THR A 243 16.75 2.84 -4.11
C THR A 243 16.43 2.06 -2.83
N ASN A 244 16.70 0.75 -2.84
CA ASN A 244 16.53 -0.08 -1.64
C ASN A 244 17.66 0.13 -0.63
N SER A 245 17.51 -0.41 0.58
CA SER A 245 18.52 -0.26 1.64
C SER A 245 19.91 -0.76 1.25
N ALA A 246 19.99 -1.81 0.43
CA ALA A 246 21.28 -2.35 -0.04
C ALA A 246 21.99 -1.40 -1.03
N GLY A 247 21.25 -0.79 -1.95
CA GLY A 247 21.80 0.21 -2.87
C GLY A 247 22.24 1.49 -2.16
N LEU A 248 21.47 1.94 -1.15
CA LEU A 248 21.84 3.08 -0.32
C LEU A 248 23.10 2.81 0.51
N GLU A 249 23.23 1.61 1.08
CA GLU A 249 24.45 1.18 1.80
C GLU A 249 25.68 1.17 0.87
N GLN A 250 25.50 0.72 -0.38
CA GLN A 250 26.55 0.74 -1.38
C GLN A 250 26.96 2.18 -1.72
N PHE A 251 26.01 3.08 -1.93
CA PHE A 251 26.30 4.50 -2.16
C PHE A 251 27.06 5.14 -1.00
N LEU A 252 26.67 4.87 0.25
CA LEU A 252 27.35 5.38 1.43
C LEU A 252 28.78 4.82 1.55
N THR A 253 28.96 3.54 1.26
CA THR A 253 30.29 2.90 1.28
C THR A 253 31.21 3.47 0.21
N ASP A 254 30.70 3.66 -1.03
CA ASP A 254 31.49 4.24 -2.11
C ASP A 254 31.79 5.73 -1.85
N ALA A 255 30.85 6.47 -1.28
CA ALA A 255 31.03 7.86 -0.88
C ALA A 255 32.11 8.03 0.20
N GLU A 256 32.11 7.18 1.22
CA GLU A 256 33.13 7.18 2.27
C GLU A 256 34.52 6.92 1.69
N ARG A 257 34.62 5.90 0.83
CA ARG A 257 35.86 5.59 0.13
C ARG A 257 36.32 6.76 -0.77
N LEU A 258 35.40 7.46 -1.44
CA LEU A 258 35.77 8.65 -2.20
C LEU A 258 36.34 9.73 -1.30
N ALA A 259 35.70 10.01 -0.16
CA ALA A 259 36.19 11.02 0.79
C ALA A 259 37.58 10.67 1.37
N GLU A 260 37.84 9.38 1.64
CA GLU A 260 39.18 8.89 2.02
C GLU A 260 40.22 9.16 0.93
N LEU A 261 39.89 8.85 -0.33
CA LEU A 261 40.78 9.11 -1.47
C LEU A 261 41.03 10.61 -1.69
N LEU A 262 40.06 11.46 -1.39
CA LEU A 262 40.24 12.92 -1.48
C LEU A 262 41.07 13.49 -0.31
N GLY A 263 41.45 12.65 0.66
CA GLY A 263 42.27 13.03 1.81
C GLY A 263 41.57 14.08 2.68
N ASN A 264 40.29 13.87 2.98
CA ASN A 264 39.51 14.76 3.83
C ASN A 264 38.89 14.02 5.01
N ASP A 265 39.66 13.94 6.11
CA ASP A 265 39.29 13.22 7.33
C ASP A 265 37.94 13.67 7.91
N ALA A 266 37.60 14.96 7.78
CA ALA A 266 36.34 15.49 8.28
C ALA A 266 35.14 14.98 7.47
N PHE A 267 35.25 14.92 6.12
CA PHE A 267 34.18 14.37 5.29
C PHE A 267 34.09 12.85 5.41
N THR A 268 35.23 12.15 5.47
CA THR A 268 35.25 10.72 5.74
C THR A 268 34.51 10.43 7.04
N GLN A 269 34.88 11.10 8.14
CA GLN A 269 34.22 10.89 9.44
C GLN A 269 32.71 11.20 9.38
N ALA A 270 32.30 12.27 8.69
CA ALA A 270 30.89 12.61 8.56
C ALA A 270 30.10 11.55 7.79
N ILE A 271 30.66 11.00 6.71
CA ILE A 271 30.02 9.94 5.92
C ILE A 271 30.04 8.61 6.67
N SER A 272 31.13 8.27 7.37
CA SER A 272 31.20 7.07 8.21
C SER A 272 30.12 7.09 9.30
N GLN A 273 29.93 8.24 9.97
CA GLN A 273 28.89 8.40 10.98
C GLN A 273 27.50 8.24 10.35
N LEU A 274 27.25 8.89 9.21
CA LEU A 274 26.00 8.75 8.47
C LEU A 274 25.70 7.30 8.07
N ARG A 275 26.73 6.54 7.66
CA ARG A 275 26.61 5.11 7.32
C ARG A 275 26.26 4.26 8.55
N LEU A 276 26.93 4.48 9.68
CA LEU A 276 26.62 3.77 10.94
C LEU A 276 25.19 4.02 11.40
N ASP A 277 24.75 5.28 11.37
CA ASP A 277 23.38 5.67 11.75
C ASP A 277 22.34 5.09 10.78
N PHE A 278 22.64 5.11 9.48
CA PHE A 278 21.81 4.48 8.45
C PHE A 278 21.69 2.97 8.68
N HIS A 279 22.81 2.26 8.87
CA HIS A 279 22.83 0.82 9.10
C HIS A 279 22.04 0.44 10.36
N ALA A 280 22.20 1.19 11.46
CA ALA A 280 21.44 0.99 12.68
C ALA A 280 19.93 1.17 12.45
N THR A 281 19.54 2.24 11.77
CA THR A 281 18.13 2.54 11.43
C THR A 281 17.51 1.45 10.55
N VAL A 282 18.21 1.00 9.51
CA VAL A 282 17.75 -0.07 8.62
C VAL A 282 17.60 -1.39 9.37
N THR A 283 18.57 -1.72 10.25
CA THR A 283 18.52 -2.93 11.07
C THR A 283 17.30 -2.92 11.99
N GLU A 284 17.03 -1.80 12.66
CA GLU A 284 15.85 -1.64 13.49
C GLU A 284 14.55 -1.80 12.68
N LEU A 285 14.50 -1.19 11.49
CA LEU A 285 13.34 -1.28 10.61
C LEU A 285 13.09 -2.72 10.13
N ILE A 286 14.14 -3.48 9.81
CA ILE A 286 14.04 -4.91 9.46
C ILE A 286 13.46 -5.70 10.64
N GLN A 287 13.99 -5.49 11.85
CA GLN A 287 13.53 -6.18 13.06
C GLN A 287 12.07 -5.85 13.39
N ASN A 288 11.69 -4.58 13.33
CA ASN A 288 10.32 -4.12 13.57
C ASN A 288 9.34 -4.71 12.55
N LYS A 289 9.74 -4.79 11.27
CA LYS A 289 8.95 -5.43 10.22
C LYS A 289 8.74 -6.92 10.51
N GLN A 290 9.79 -7.64 10.90
CA GLN A 290 9.71 -9.05 11.26
C GLN A 290 8.82 -9.29 12.49
N SER A 291 8.96 -8.47 13.54
CA SER A 291 8.14 -8.57 14.75
C SER A 291 6.66 -8.33 14.45
N THR A 292 6.35 -7.30 13.66
CA THR A 292 4.97 -7.00 13.22
C THR A 292 4.39 -8.16 12.41
N GLN A 293 5.18 -8.74 11.50
CA GLN A 293 4.76 -9.89 10.71
C GLN A 293 4.42 -11.10 11.60
N GLN A 294 5.27 -11.41 12.58
CA GLN A 294 5.01 -12.50 13.53
C GLN A 294 3.75 -12.28 14.37
N GLN A 295 3.48 -11.03 14.79
CA GLN A 295 2.25 -10.70 15.50
C GLN A 295 1.02 -10.89 14.62
N LEU A 296 1.10 -10.45 13.37
CA LEU A 296 0.03 -10.63 12.38
C LEU A 296 -0.29 -12.11 12.17
N ASP A 297 0.73 -12.95 12.03
CA ASP A 297 0.57 -14.39 11.81
C ASP A 297 -0.08 -15.07 13.02
N LYS A 298 0.32 -14.72 14.25
CA LYS A 298 -0.33 -15.20 15.48
C LYS A 298 -1.81 -14.82 15.55
N VAL A 299 -2.14 -13.58 15.19
CA VAL A 299 -3.55 -13.12 15.18
C VAL A 299 -4.34 -13.88 14.11
N ARG A 300 -3.76 -14.09 12.92
CA ARG A 300 -4.38 -14.88 11.84
C ARG A 300 -4.66 -16.31 12.26
N GLU A 301 -3.70 -16.98 12.91
CA GLU A 301 -3.89 -18.32 13.46
C GLU A 301 -5.01 -18.37 14.52
N GLY A 302 -5.08 -17.37 15.39
CA GLY A 302 -6.14 -17.24 16.39
C GLY A 302 -7.52 -17.12 15.74
N ILE A 303 -7.67 -16.27 14.73
CA ILE A 303 -8.91 -16.11 13.96
C ILE A 303 -9.27 -17.42 13.24
N ALA A 304 -8.30 -18.09 12.61
CA ALA A 304 -8.54 -19.35 11.92
C ALA A 304 -9.05 -20.44 12.87
N ARG A 305 -8.51 -20.51 14.09
CA ARG A 305 -8.99 -21.44 15.12
C ARG A 305 -10.43 -21.12 15.54
N GLN A 306 -10.74 -19.86 15.79
CA GLN A 306 -12.09 -19.44 16.17
C GLN A 306 -13.12 -19.75 15.07
N ARG A 307 -12.75 -19.55 13.79
CA ARG A 307 -13.60 -19.93 12.66
C ARG A 307 -13.87 -21.44 12.65
N ALA A 308 -12.82 -22.27 12.77
CA ALA A 308 -12.99 -23.72 12.81
C ALA A 308 -13.88 -24.20 13.97
N GLU A 309 -13.76 -23.58 15.16
CA GLU A 309 -14.64 -23.90 16.30
C GLU A 309 -16.10 -23.52 16.04
N LEU A 310 -16.35 -22.39 15.35
CA LEU A 310 -17.69 -21.97 14.96
C LEU A 310 -18.28 -22.90 13.89
N ASP A 311 -17.50 -23.25 12.87
CA ASP A 311 -17.91 -24.17 11.80
C ASP A 311 -18.27 -25.55 12.38
N GLN A 312 -17.48 -26.02 13.37
CA GLN A 312 -17.77 -27.28 14.07
C GLN A 312 -19.11 -27.23 14.81
N LYS A 313 -19.38 -26.13 15.53
CA LYS A 313 -20.65 -25.93 16.26
C LYS A 313 -21.83 -25.84 15.31
N GLU A 314 -21.69 -25.11 14.21
CA GLU A 314 -22.72 -25.03 13.17
C GLU A 314 -23.05 -26.43 12.62
N GLN A 315 -22.02 -27.21 12.27
CA GLN A 315 -22.21 -28.56 11.75
C GLN A 315 -22.80 -29.54 12.76
N GLU A 316 -22.54 -29.36 14.06
CA GLU A 316 -23.19 -30.12 15.14
C GLU A 316 -24.68 -29.78 15.24
N ILE A 317 -25.01 -28.48 15.29
CA ILE A 317 -26.41 -28.01 15.35
C ILE A 317 -27.20 -28.49 14.12
N LEU A 318 -26.64 -28.39 12.92
CA LEU A 318 -27.28 -28.87 11.70
C LEU A 318 -27.53 -30.39 11.73
N ARG A 319 -26.59 -31.19 12.23
CA ARG A 319 -26.76 -32.64 12.38
C ARG A 319 -27.83 -33.00 13.40
N ASP A 320 -27.87 -32.31 14.52
CA ASP A 320 -28.88 -32.52 15.56
C ASP A 320 -30.28 -32.20 15.05
N MET A 321 -30.44 -31.05 14.38
CA MET A 321 -31.72 -30.68 13.77
C MET A 321 -32.16 -31.69 12.69
N ALA A 322 -31.24 -32.16 11.84
CA ALA A 322 -31.55 -33.18 10.84
C ALA A 322 -31.99 -34.51 11.49
N SER A 323 -31.35 -34.92 12.58
CA SER A 323 -31.72 -36.12 13.34
C SER A 323 -33.10 -36.00 13.98
N GLN A 324 -33.39 -34.84 14.60
CA GLN A 324 -34.71 -34.56 15.18
C GLN A 324 -35.80 -34.57 14.11
N ASN A 325 -35.57 -33.87 12.99
CA ASN A 325 -36.53 -33.83 11.88
C ASN A 325 -36.81 -35.23 11.33
N LYS A 326 -35.78 -36.07 11.18
CA LYS A 326 -35.95 -37.47 10.77
C LYS A 326 -36.85 -38.25 11.73
N LYS A 327 -36.61 -38.16 13.04
CA LYS A 327 -37.46 -38.83 14.05
C LYS A 327 -38.92 -38.36 13.99
N HIS A 328 -39.16 -37.07 13.75
CA HIS A 328 -40.51 -36.54 13.58
C HIS A 328 -41.20 -37.08 12.32
N CYS A 329 -40.47 -37.18 11.20
CA CYS A 329 -40.96 -37.80 9.98
C CYS A 329 -41.30 -39.28 10.19
N ASP A 330 -40.42 -40.05 10.83
CA ASP A 330 -40.64 -41.48 11.10
C ASP A 330 -41.89 -41.69 11.97
N LEU A 331 -42.07 -40.86 13.02
CA LEU A 331 -43.26 -40.91 13.89
C LEU A 331 -44.55 -40.53 13.13
N ALA A 332 -44.47 -39.54 12.24
CA ALA A 332 -45.61 -39.15 11.41
C ALA A 332 -45.99 -40.27 10.43
N ALA A 333 -45.00 -40.94 9.83
CA ALA A 333 -45.20 -42.10 8.96
C ALA A 333 -45.88 -43.26 9.72
N GLU A 334 -45.39 -43.63 10.91
CA GLU A 334 -45.97 -44.70 11.74
C GLU A 334 -47.43 -44.39 12.12
N ARG A 335 -47.74 -43.12 12.44
CA ARG A 335 -49.12 -42.70 12.71
C ARG A 335 -50.01 -42.83 11.49
N LEU A 336 -49.52 -42.46 10.31
CA LEU A 336 -50.28 -42.55 9.07
C LEU A 336 -50.51 -44.02 8.68
N GLU A 337 -49.50 -44.87 8.83
CA GLU A 337 -49.60 -46.31 8.57
C GLU A 337 -50.68 -46.96 9.44
N LYS A 338 -50.72 -46.66 10.75
CA LYS A 338 -51.80 -47.13 11.64
C LYS A 338 -53.19 -46.64 11.23
N VAL A 339 -53.31 -45.46 10.64
CA VAL A 339 -54.60 -44.94 10.13
C VAL A 339 -54.98 -45.67 8.83
N ILE A 340 -54.01 -45.93 7.96
CA ILE A 340 -54.21 -46.69 6.72
C ILE A 340 -54.62 -48.13 7.02
N ASP A 341 -53.96 -48.82 7.96
CA ASP A 341 -54.32 -50.19 8.36
C ASP A 341 -55.76 -50.29 8.87
N ARG A 342 -56.20 -49.30 9.65
CA ARG A 342 -57.60 -49.20 10.12
C ARG A 342 -58.60 -48.94 8.99
N MET A 343 -58.18 -48.28 7.91
CA MET A 343 -59.00 -48.10 6.71
C MET A 343 -58.98 -49.33 5.79
N GLY A 344 -57.88 -50.08 5.75
CA GLY A 344 -57.78 -51.36 5.04
C GLY A 344 -58.71 -52.43 5.62
N ASP A 345 -58.92 -52.42 6.94
CA ASP A 345 -59.92 -53.24 7.64
C ASP A 345 -61.38 -52.81 7.36
N LEU A 346 -61.60 -51.69 6.66
CA LEU A 346 -62.92 -51.15 6.31
C LEU A 346 -63.33 -51.40 4.84
N SER A 347 -62.65 -52.30 4.14
CA SER A 347 -63.13 -52.81 2.84
C SER A 347 -63.50 -54.31 2.94
N PHE A 348 -64.61 -54.83 2.45
CA PHE A 348 -65.90 -54.28 1.98
C PHE A 348 -66.73 -55.55 1.77
N THR A 349 -67.71 -55.87 2.62
CA THR A 349 -68.74 -56.86 2.25
C THR A 349 -69.68 -56.15 1.29
N SER A 350 -69.42 -56.24 -0.01
CA SER A 350 -70.49 -56.15 -0.99
C SER A 350 -70.40 -57.35 -1.91
N ASP A 351 -71.34 -58.26 -1.70
CA ASP A 351 -71.84 -59.09 -2.78
C ASP A 351 -72.31 -58.20 -3.95
N ASP A 352 -72.13 -58.79 -5.12
CA ASP A 352 -72.98 -58.71 -6.31
C ASP A 352 -72.58 -57.79 -7.50
N GLN A 353 -72.20 -58.50 -8.56
CA GLN A 353 -72.56 -58.34 -9.97
C GLN A 353 -72.29 -57.04 -10.73
N GLY A 354 -71.49 -57.20 -11.80
CA GLY A 354 -72.01 -56.91 -13.14
C GLY A 354 -71.18 -56.01 -14.06
N ALA A 355 -70.83 -56.58 -15.20
CA ALA A 355 -70.70 -55.94 -16.53
C ALA A 355 -69.42 -55.16 -16.91
N ALA A 356 -68.60 -55.87 -17.69
CA ALA A 356 -67.92 -55.55 -18.96
C ALA A 356 -67.95 -54.14 -19.58
N LEU A 357 -66.93 -53.95 -20.45
CA LEU A 357 -66.70 -52.98 -21.56
C LEU A 357 -65.75 -51.82 -21.20
N GLU A 358 -64.84 -51.32 -22.04
CA GLU A 358 -64.22 -51.71 -23.31
C GLU A 358 -63.14 -50.62 -23.57
N SER A 359 -61.99 -51.00 -24.15
CA SER A 359 -61.01 -50.25 -24.97
C SER A 359 -60.66 -48.75 -24.74
N ALA A 360 -59.34 -48.45 -24.81
CA ALA A 360 -58.67 -47.74 -25.93
C ALA A 360 -57.68 -46.62 -25.54
N ASP A 361 -56.44 -46.82 -25.99
CA ASP A 361 -55.50 -45.90 -26.65
C ASP A 361 -55.02 -44.56 -26.04
N ALA A 362 -53.71 -44.57 -25.76
CA ALA A 362 -52.64 -43.73 -26.34
C ALA A 362 -52.79 -42.20 -26.37
N ILE A 363 -51.87 -41.49 -25.68
CA ILE A 363 -51.13 -40.33 -26.24
C ILE A 363 -49.68 -40.30 -25.70
N GLN A 364 -48.76 -40.38 -26.65
CA GLN A 364 -47.33 -40.04 -26.62
C GLN A 364 -47.16 -38.52 -26.66
N GLY A 365 -46.20 -37.92 -25.94
CA GLY A 365 -45.72 -36.57 -26.33
C GLY A 365 -44.93 -35.77 -25.29
N GLN A 366 -43.62 -35.64 -25.55
CA GLN A 366 -42.76 -34.46 -25.34
C GLN A 366 -42.42 -34.00 -23.91
N GLN A 367 -41.17 -34.23 -23.52
CA GLN A 367 -40.41 -33.24 -22.76
C GLN A 367 -39.31 -32.68 -23.67
N ASP A 368 -39.57 -31.46 -24.13
CA ASP A 368 -38.57 -30.58 -24.73
C ASP A 368 -37.69 -29.97 -23.64
N THR A 369 -36.41 -29.90 -24.00
CA THR A 369 -35.32 -29.13 -23.43
C THR A 369 -35.65 -27.65 -23.27
N VAL A 370 -35.32 -27.04 -22.13
CA VAL A 370 -34.91 -25.62 -22.07
C VAL A 370 -33.87 -25.44 -20.96
N GLY A 371 -32.65 -25.07 -21.36
CA GLY A 371 -31.64 -24.49 -20.49
C GLY A 371 -31.76 -22.95 -20.40
N THR A 372 -30.69 -22.31 -19.91
CA THR A 372 -30.52 -20.87 -19.61
C THR A 372 -31.35 -20.38 -18.42
N ASN A 373 -30.75 -19.85 -17.34
CA ASN A 373 -29.62 -18.93 -17.26
C ASN A 373 -28.67 -19.25 -16.09
#